data_AF-A0A1M2V2A2-F1
#
_entry.id   AF-A0A1M2V2A2-F1
#
_cell.length_a   1.000
_cell.length_b   1.000
_cell.length_c   1.000
_cell.angle_alpha   90.00
_cell.angle_beta   90.00
_cell.angle_gamma   90.00
#
_symmetry.space_group_name_H-M   'P 1'
#
loop_
_entity.id
_entity.type
_entity.pdbx_description
1 polymer ?
#
loop_
_entity_poly.entity_id
_entity_poly.type
_entity_poly.pdbx_seq_one_letter_code
_entity_poly.pdbx_strand_id
1 'polypeptide(L)'
;MSSLGYLAFPPLSSLPSRSTVPEGLPSQHDGNHTPSAATETSRDAEQRAHASEERRRREDVQRQRRVEAQMEMALQGELDYVRMGLSVRDRHGRIDKARTEYLRAEIRRRDTHARVIKQWDTYKTRWKVLLASNTPLAFADIPWPVAHQPSSALDLQPEAVVLFFTESLQATGIATTEADRLRSALLRWHPDKMSTVLARTVATDVDSVSEGVNIVFRALHARIHHVKDTAAAS
;
A
#
# COMPACT_ATOMS: atom_id res chain seq x y z
N MET A 1 -39.06 2.96 -27.05
CA MET A 1 -40.27 3.33 -26.26
C MET A 1 -39.93 3.15 -24.80
N SER A 2 -40.36 4.12 -24.00
CA SER A 2 -40.37 4.29 -22.54
C SER A 2 -40.53 2.97 -21.75
N SER A 3 -40.21 2.82 -20.46
CA SER A 3 -40.24 3.79 -19.38
C SER A 3 -39.79 3.14 -18.05
N LEU A 4 -39.47 4.02 -17.09
CA LEU A 4 -39.69 3.91 -15.64
C LEU A 4 -38.85 2.94 -14.80
N GLY A 5 -38.09 3.55 -13.91
CA GLY A 5 -37.57 2.93 -12.71
C GLY A 5 -38.64 2.67 -11.65
N TYR A 6 -38.21 1.93 -10.64
CA TYR A 6 -38.93 1.72 -9.39
C TYR A 6 -38.03 2.11 -8.22
N LEU A 7 -38.35 3.23 -7.60
CA LEU A 7 -38.05 3.50 -6.19
C LEU A 7 -39.12 2.77 -5.37
N ALA A 8 -38.72 1.93 -4.42
CA ALA A 8 -39.63 1.35 -3.43
C ALA A 8 -39.07 1.54 -2.02
N PHE A 9 -39.73 2.39 -1.25
CA PHE A 9 -39.58 2.58 0.19
C PHE A 9 -40.25 1.43 0.96
N PRO A 10 -39.76 1.03 2.15
CA PRO A 10 -40.57 0.33 3.13
C PRO A 10 -41.32 1.29 4.10
N PRO A 11 -42.47 0.85 4.68
CA PRO A 11 -43.48 1.72 5.28
C PRO A 11 -43.31 2.00 6.79
N LEU A 12 -43.92 3.12 7.21
CA LEU A 12 -44.17 3.52 8.60
C LEU A 12 -45.29 2.69 9.22
N SER A 13 -45.07 2.19 10.44
CA SER A 13 -46.08 1.70 11.39
C SER A 13 -45.51 1.98 12.80
N SER A 14 -46.22 2.40 13.83
CA SER A 14 -47.64 2.64 14.08
C SER A 14 -47.73 3.48 15.37
N LEU A 15 -48.54 4.54 15.38
CA LEU A 15 -48.99 5.23 16.60
C LEU A 15 -50.11 4.42 17.28
N PRO A 16 -50.29 4.55 18.60
CA PRO A 16 -51.60 4.39 19.21
C PRO A 16 -52.18 5.73 19.73
N SER A 17 -53.48 5.89 19.53
CA SER A 17 -54.32 7.01 19.95
C SER A 17 -54.98 6.81 21.32
N ARG A 18 -55.01 7.91 22.10
CA ARG A 18 -56.16 8.56 22.79
C ARG A 18 -57.21 7.72 23.57
N SER A 19 -57.42 8.11 24.85
CA SER A 19 -58.73 8.36 25.52
C SER A 19 -58.49 8.85 26.97
N THR A 20 -58.79 10.12 27.30
CA THR A 20 -59.98 10.68 27.99
C THR A 20 -60.04 10.51 29.53
N VAL A 21 -60.26 11.67 30.18
CA VAL A 21 -60.35 12.07 31.62
C VAL A 21 -61.54 11.40 32.37
N PRO A 22 -61.68 11.43 33.73
CA PRO A 22 -61.85 12.66 34.55
C PRO A 22 -61.27 12.69 36.00
N GLU A 23 -61.00 13.91 36.47
CA GLU A 23 -61.42 14.53 37.76
C GLU A 23 -61.02 13.93 39.13
N GLY A 24 -60.38 14.78 39.94
CA GLY A 24 -60.13 14.55 41.37
C GLY A 24 -59.07 15.49 41.97
N LEU A 25 -59.46 16.71 42.34
CA LEU A 25 -58.83 17.49 43.44
C LEU A 25 -59.36 16.92 44.79
N PRO A 26 -58.76 17.16 45.98
CA PRO A 26 -57.84 18.25 46.33
C PRO A 26 -56.63 17.80 47.20
N SER A 27 -55.72 18.73 47.51
CA SER A 27 -55.42 19.16 48.88
C SER A 27 -54.03 19.76 49.01
N GLN A 28 -53.98 20.91 49.69
CA GLN A 28 -52.80 21.65 50.09
C GLN A 28 -51.95 20.86 51.08
N HIS A 29 -50.62 20.95 50.97
CA HIS A 29 -49.78 21.14 52.15
C HIS A 29 -48.42 21.76 51.80
N ASP A 30 -47.93 22.53 52.76
CA ASP A 30 -46.85 23.50 52.72
C ASP A 30 -45.44 22.91 52.57
N GLY A 31 -44.59 23.74 51.98
CA GLY A 31 -43.26 24.06 52.53
C GLY A 31 -42.20 22.96 52.52
N ASN A 32 -41.24 23.04 51.58
CA ASN A 32 -39.85 23.32 51.96
C ASN A 32 -38.92 23.51 50.76
N HIS A 33 -38.00 24.47 50.93
CA HIS A 33 -36.67 24.57 50.30
C HIS A 33 -36.50 24.27 48.81
N THR A 34 -36.36 25.34 48.01
CA THR A 34 -35.65 25.27 46.72
C THR A 34 -34.57 26.35 46.65
N PRO A 35 -33.30 25.94 46.76
CA PRO A 35 -32.27 26.54 45.92
C PRO A 35 -31.36 25.44 45.37
N SER A 36 -31.79 24.74 44.31
CA SER A 36 -30.89 23.80 43.60
C SER A 36 -31.30 23.42 42.18
N ALA A 37 -32.18 24.16 41.49
CA ALA A 37 -32.57 23.84 40.11
C ALA A 37 -31.71 24.51 39.02
N ALA A 38 -30.95 25.56 39.38
CA ALA A 38 -30.19 26.36 38.42
C ALA A 38 -28.85 25.73 38.01
N THR A 39 -28.27 24.86 38.83
CA THR A 39 -26.94 24.27 38.59
C THR A 39 -26.99 22.95 37.82
N GLU A 40 -28.06 22.15 37.99
CA GLU A 40 -28.26 20.89 37.27
C GLU A 40 -28.63 21.11 35.79
N THR A 41 -29.45 22.12 35.50
CA THR A 41 -29.84 22.50 34.14
C THR A 41 -28.66 23.00 33.30
N SER A 42 -27.67 23.67 33.90
CA SER A 42 -26.47 24.14 33.21
C SER A 42 -25.55 22.98 32.78
N ARG A 43 -25.35 21.98 33.65
CA ARG A 43 -24.52 20.81 33.35
C ARG A 43 -25.14 19.93 32.26
N ASP A 44 -26.46 19.74 32.30
CA ASP A 44 -27.17 18.99 31.26
C ASP A 44 -27.16 19.73 29.91
N ALA A 45 -27.24 21.06 29.92
CA ALA A 45 -27.14 21.87 28.71
C ALA A 45 -25.74 21.79 28.08
N GLU A 46 -24.69 21.86 28.89
CA GLU A 46 -23.29 21.69 28.45
C GLU A 46 -23.04 20.28 27.89
N GLN A 47 -23.53 19.24 28.57
CA GLN A 47 -23.41 17.86 28.08
C GLN A 47 -24.15 17.64 26.75
N ARG A 48 -25.34 18.22 26.59
CA ARG A 48 -26.08 18.18 25.31
C ARG A 48 -25.38 18.96 24.21
N ALA A 49 -24.80 20.11 24.53
CA ALA A 49 -24.01 20.90 23.58
C ALA A 49 -22.78 20.12 23.10
N HIS A 50 -22.01 19.53 24.03
CA HIS A 50 -20.86 18.70 23.71
C HIS A 50 -21.24 17.47 22.87
N ALA A 51 -22.31 16.75 23.25
CA ALA A 51 -22.79 15.61 22.48
C ALA A 51 -23.26 16.01 21.06
N SER A 52 -23.88 17.17 20.91
CA SER A 52 -24.29 17.70 19.60
C SER A 52 -23.10 18.10 18.73
N GLU A 53 -22.06 18.67 19.33
CA GLU A 53 -20.84 19.06 18.64
C GLU A 53 -20.04 17.83 18.20
N GLU A 54 -19.86 16.83 19.07
CA GLU A 54 -19.24 15.56 18.69
C GLU A 54 -19.98 14.88 17.54
N ARG A 55 -21.32 14.91 17.56
CA ARG A 55 -22.13 14.34 16.48
C ARG A 55 -21.87 15.05 15.16
N ARG A 56 -21.84 16.39 15.16
CA ARG A 56 -21.49 17.18 13.96
C ARG A 56 -20.09 16.84 13.45
N ARG A 57 -19.09 16.79 14.33
CA ARG A 57 -17.72 16.39 13.97
C ARG A 57 -17.67 15.00 13.33
N ARG A 58 -18.40 14.03 13.89
CA ARG A 58 -18.49 12.67 13.33
C ARG A 58 -19.17 12.66 11.96
N GLU A 59 -20.25 13.40 11.79
CA GLU A 59 -20.97 13.53 10.52
C GLU A 59 -20.11 14.21 9.45
N ASP A 60 -19.35 15.24 9.81
CA ASP A 60 -18.42 15.92 8.90
C ASP A 60 -17.27 15.02 8.47
N VAL A 61 -16.66 14.28 9.41
CA VAL A 61 -15.63 13.27 9.08
C VAL A 61 -16.19 12.19 8.16
N GLN A 62 -17.42 11.71 8.41
CA GLN A 62 -18.05 10.72 7.54
C GLN A 62 -18.37 11.28 6.16
N ARG A 63 -18.85 12.52 6.07
CA ARG A 63 -19.10 13.21 4.79
C ARG A 63 -17.81 13.34 4.01
N GLN A 64 -16.73 13.78 4.65
CA GLN A 64 -15.42 13.93 4.04
C GLN A 64 -14.91 12.61 3.49
N ARG A 65 -14.97 11.53 4.28
CA ARG A 65 -14.58 10.17 3.84
C ARG A 65 -15.41 9.69 2.65
N ARG A 66 -16.71 9.99 2.60
CA ARG A 66 -17.56 9.61 1.46
C ARG A 66 -17.17 10.34 0.19
N VAL A 67 -16.88 11.64 0.28
CA VAL A 67 -16.43 12.45 -0.86
C VAL A 67 -15.07 11.96 -1.35
N GLU A 68 -14.12 11.72 -0.43
CA GLU A 68 -12.80 11.17 -0.75
C GLU A 68 -12.90 9.80 -1.43
N ALA A 69 -13.71 8.89 -0.90
CA ALA A 69 -13.93 7.58 -1.50
C ALA A 69 -14.57 7.67 -2.89
N GLN A 70 -15.50 8.60 -3.10
CA GLN A 70 -16.09 8.84 -4.43
C GLN A 70 -15.06 9.39 -5.43
N MET A 71 -14.22 10.34 -5.01
CA MET A 71 -13.16 10.89 -5.84
C MET A 71 -12.10 9.85 -6.19
N GLU A 72 -11.71 9.02 -5.23
CA GLU A 72 -10.76 7.92 -5.42
C GLU A 72 -11.31 6.89 -6.41
N MET A 73 -12.58 6.49 -6.24
CA MET A 73 -13.24 5.56 -7.17
C MET A 73 -13.34 6.13 -8.58
N ALA A 74 -13.64 7.42 -8.73
CA ALA A 74 -13.67 8.08 -10.03
C ALA A 74 -12.29 8.11 -10.70
N LEU A 75 -11.24 8.46 -9.94
CA LEU A 75 -9.86 8.44 -10.43
C LEU A 75 -9.43 7.02 -10.83
N GLN A 76 -9.77 6.02 -10.02
CA GLN A 76 -9.47 4.62 -10.32
C GLN A 76 -10.16 4.18 -11.61
N GLY A 77 -11.44 4.53 -11.79
CA GLY A 77 -12.18 4.26 -13.02
C GLY A 77 -11.54 4.91 -14.26
N GLU A 78 -11.03 6.15 -14.14
CA GLU A 78 -10.30 6.81 -15.24
C GLU A 78 -8.99 6.11 -15.57
N LEU A 79 -8.23 5.68 -14.56
CA LEU A 79 -6.99 4.92 -14.75
C LEU A 79 -7.26 3.59 -15.45
N ASP A 80 -8.29 2.84 -15.03
CA ASP A 80 -8.66 1.56 -15.63
C ASP A 80 -9.16 1.75 -17.06
N TYR A 81 -9.95 2.80 -17.33
CA TYR A 81 -10.39 3.17 -18.67
C TYR A 81 -9.21 3.44 -19.61
N VAL A 82 -8.19 4.19 -19.15
CA VAL A 82 -6.97 4.44 -19.93
C VAL A 82 -6.11 3.18 -20.06
N ARG A 83 -6.05 2.33 -19.04
CA ARG A 83 -5.33 1.04 -19.09
C ARG A 83 -5.92 0.10 -20.15
N MET A 84 -7.22 0.17 -20.41
CA MET A 84 -7.87 -0.54 -21.53
C MET A 84 -7.54 0.04 -22.92
N GLY A 85 -6.71 1.09 -23.00
CA GLY A 85 -6.28 1.73 -24.25
C GLY A 85 -7.19 2.88 -24.71
N LEU A 86 -8.20 3.24 -23.92
CA LEU A 86 -9.13 4.31 -24.25
C LEU A 86 -8.57 5.69 -23.89
N SER A 87 -9.09 6.74 -24.52
CA SER A 87 -8.67 8.13 -24.25
C SER A 87 -9.77 8.89 -23.51
N VAL A 88 -9.38 9.67 -22.50
CA VAL A 88 -10.30 10.48 -21.71
C VAL A 88 -10.85 11.63 -22.56
N ARG A 89 -12.13 11.98 -22.35
CA ARG A 89 -12.80 13.06 -23.05
C ARG A 89 -13.05 14.24 -22.12
N ASP A 90 -12.98 15.45 -22.66
CA ASP A 90 -13.36 16.68 -21.97
C ASP A 90 -14.89 16.79 -21.84
N ARG A 91 -15.35 17.82 -21.13
CA ARG A 91 -16.79 18.11 -20.96
C ARG A 91 -17.54 18.37 -22.28
N HIS A 92 -16.82 18.62 -23.38
CA HIS A 92 -17.39 18.84 -24.71
C HIS A 92 -17.29 17.59 -25.59
N GLY A 93 -16.89 16.44 -25.03
CA GLY A 93 -16.75 15.17 -25.72
C GLY A 93 -15.51 15.04 -26.61
N ARG A 94 -14.58 16.00 -26.57
CA ARG A 94 -13.33 15.97 -27.34
C ARG A 94 -12.26 15.19 -26.58
N ILE A 95 -11.34 14.55 -27.29
CA ILE A 95 -10.25 13.80 -26.65
C ILE A 95 -9.32 14.76 -25.91
N ASP A 96 -9.18 14.56 -24.60
CA ASP A 96 -8.22 15.25 -23.76
C ASP A 96 -6.89 14.49 -23.79
N LYS A 97 -6.04 14.87 -24.75
CA LYS A 97 -4.73 14.26 -24.95
C LYS A 97 -3.80 14.48 -23.75
N ALA A 98 -3.85 15.66 -23.14
CA ALA A 98 -2.97 16.00 -22.02
C ALA A 98 -3.32 15.18 -20.78
N ARG A 99 -4.62 15.10 -20.43
CA ARG A 99 -5.09 14.26 -19.32
C ARG A 99 -4.86 12.78 -19.58
N THR A 100 -5.10 12.31 -20.80
CA THR A 100 -4.83 10.91 -21.18
C THR A 100 -3.35 10.57 -21.03
N GLU A 101 -2.43 11.43 -21.49
CA GLU A 101 -0.99 11.17 -21.37
C GLU A 101 -0.50 11.25 -19.92
N TYR A 102 -1.04 12.17 -19.12
CA TYR A 102 -0.78 12.21 -17.68
C TYR A 102 -1.20 10.90 -17.01
N LEU A 103 -2.42 10.41 -17.27
CA LEU A 103 -2.90 9.14 -16.73
C LEU A 103 -2.04 7.97 -17.21
N ARG A 104 -1.62 7.93 -18.47
CA ARG A 104 -0.68 6.91 -18.97
C ARG A 104 0.65 6.94 -18.26
N ALA A 105 1.22 8.13 -18.04
CA ALA A 105 2.47 8.28 -17.30
C ALA A 105 2.31 7.80 -15.85
N GLU A 106 1.19 8.12 -15.21
CA GLU A 106 0.87 7.65 -13.86
C GLU A 106 0.72 6.14 -13.80
N ILE A 107 0.02 5.53 -14.76
CA ILE A 107 -0.08 4.07 -14.89
C ILE A 107 1.30 3.44 -15.05
N ARG A 108 2.15 3.94 -15.96
CA ARG A 108 3.53 3.45 -16.15
C ARG A 108 4.36 3.53 -14.87
N ARG A 109 4.22 4.63 -14.12
CA ARG A 109 4.90 4.82 -12.83
C ARG A 109 4.44 3.79 -11.81
N ARG A 110 3.13 3.62 -11.63
CA ARG A 110 2.55 2.64 -10.70
C ARG A 110 2.89 1.20 -11.08
N ASP A 111 2.85 0.87 -12.36
CA ASP A 111 3.16 -0.48 -12.86
C ASP A 111 4.65 -0.80 -12.66
N THR A 112 5.54 0.17 -12.92
CA THR A 112 6.98 0.03 -12.65
C THR A 112 7.23 -0.20 -11.16
N HIS A 113 6.62 0.62 -10.31
CA HIS A 113 6.74 0.50 -8.86
C HIS A 113 6.23 -0.86 -8.35
N ALA A 114 5.04 -1.27 -8.77
CA ALA A 114 4.45 -2.56 -8.40
C ALA A 114 5.30 -3.74 -8.90
N ARG A 115 5.87 -3.64 -10.11
CA ARG A 115 6.78 -4.66 -10.66
C ARG A 115 8.02 -4.82 -9.78
N VAL A 116 8.68 -3.72 -9.41
CA VAL A 116 9.88 -3.75 -8.56
C VAL A 116 9.59 -4.35 -7.19
N ILE A 117 8.47 -3.95 -6.55
CA ILE A 117 8.05 -4.54 -5.27
C ILE A 117 7.84 -6.05 -5.41
N LYS A 118 7.04 -6.47 -6.40
CA LYS A 118 6.74 -7.88 -6.64
C LYS A 118 8.00 -8.70 -6.88
N GLN A 119 8.93 -8.15 -7.66
CA GLN A 119 10.20 -8.80 -7.95
C GLN A 119 11.06 -8.95 -6.68
N TRP A 120 11.16 -7.91 -5.86
CA TRP A 120 11.88 -7.94 -4.60
C TRP A 120 11.27 -8.94 -3.61
N ASP A 121 9.95 -9.00 -3.51
CA ASP A 121 9.23 -9.96 -2.68
C ASP A 121 9.43 -11.40 -3.14
N THR A 122 9.45 -11.61 -4.47
CA THR A 122 9.75 -12.92 -5.07
C THR A 122 11.18 -13.36 -4.72
N TYR A 123 12.16 -12.47 -4.87
CA TYR A 123 13.55 -12.71 -4.49
C TYR A 123 13.69 -13.07 -3.01
N LYS A 124 13.07 -12.30 -2.10
CA LYS A 124 13.07 -12.61 -0.65
C LYS A 124 12.44 -13.97 -0.36
N THR A 125 11.33 -14.29 -1.03
CA THR A 125 10.61 -15.55 -0.82
C THR A 125 11.45 -16.73 -1.27
N ARG A 126 12.07 -16.65 -2.45
CA ARG A 126 12.98 -17.69 -2.95
C ARG A 126 14.17 -17.91 -2.02
N TRP A 127 14.76 -16.84 -1.50
CA TRP A 127 15.81 -16.95 -0.47
C TRP A 127 15.34 -17.70 0.78
N LYS A 128 14.16 -17.39 1.30
CA LYS A 128 13.59 -18.08 2.46
C LYS A 128 13.40 -19.57 2.18
N VAL A 129 12.86 -19.92 1.02
CA VAL A 129 12.64 -21.31 0.60
C VAL A 129 13.97 -22.06 0.45
N LEU A 130 14.97 -21.45 -0.21
CA LEU A 130 16.29 -22.04 -0.41
C LEU A 130 16.99 -22.38 0.91
N LEU A 131 16.91 -21.47 1.88
CA LEU A 131 17.55 -21.63 3.20
C LEU A 131 16.78 -22.60 4.10
N ALA A 132 15.48 -22.76 3.93
CA ALA A 132 14.66 -23.70 4.70
C ALA A 132 14.74 -25.14 4.18
N SER A 133 15.03 -25.31 2.88
CA SER A 133 15.21 -26.62 2.25
C SER A 133 16.65 -27.11 2.39
N ASN A 134 16.84 -28.44 2.37
CA ASN A 134 18.14 -29.11 2.21
C ASN A 134 18.23 -29.90 0.89
N THR A 135 17.31 -29.68 -0.04
CA THR A 135 17.34 -30.34 -1.36
C THR A 135 18.56 -29.94 -2.17
N PRO A 136 19.03 -30.82 -3.10
CA PRO A 136 19.98 -30.45 -4.12
C PRO A 136 19.50 -29.23 -4.91
N LEU A 137 20.44 -28.37 -5.30
CA LEU A 137 20.16 -27.10 -5.99
C LEU A 137 20.76 -27.13 -7.39
N ALA A 138 19.99 -26.69 -8.38
CA ALA A 138 20.49 -26.34 -9.71
C ALA A 138 20.77 -24.82 -9.78
N PHE A 139 21.45 -24.38 -10.83
CA PHE A 139 21.72 -22.97 -11.08
C PHE A 139 20.43 -22.12 -11.09
N ALA A 140 19.34 -22.67 -11.65
CA ALA A 140 18.05 -22.00 -11.74
C ALA A 140 17.33 -21.83 -10.39
N ASP A 141 17.69 -22.60 -9.36
CA ASP A 141 17.09 -22.52 -8.03
C ASP A 141 17.67 -21.39 -7.19
N ILE A 142 18.87 -20.92 -7.54
CA ILE A 142 19.55 -19.85 -6.84
C ILE A 142 18.82 -18.52 -7.11
N PRO A 143 18.38 -17.76 -6.11
CA PRO A 143 17.65 -16.51 -6.29
C PRO A 143 18.59 -15.38 -6.75
N TRP A 144 18.99 -15.40 -8.02
CA TRP A 144 19.87 -14.39 -8.60
C TRP A 144 19.22 -12.99 -8.56
N PRO A 145 20.00 -11.93 -8.25
CA PRO A 145 19.48 -10.58 -8.04
C PRO A 145 19.30 -9.85 -9.37
N VAL A 146 18.41 -10.34 -10.24
CA VAL A 146 18.13 -9.79 -11.57
C VAL A 146 16.63 -9.82 -11.91
N ALA A 147 16.22 -9.06 -12.93
CA ALA A 147 14.84 -8.98 -13.46
C ALA A 147 14.20 -10.34 -13.72
N HIS A 148 14.94 -11.17 -14.44
CA HIS A 148 14.52 -12.48 -14.90
C HIS A 148 15.55 -13.50 -14.46
N GLN A 149 15.08 -14.67 -14.04
CA GLN A 149 15.95 -15.74 -13.59
C GLN A 149 16.89 -16.14 -14.75
N PRO A 150 18.21 -16.04 -14.58
CA PRO A 150 19.17 -16.39 -15.62
C PRO A 150 19.22 -17.90 -15.81
N SER A 151 19.53 -18.32 -17.04
CA SER A 151 19.78 -19.73 -17.38
C SER A 151 21.24 -20.12 -17.20
N SER A 152 22.16 -19.15 -17.23
CA SER A 152 23.60 -19.35 -17.12
C SER A 152 24.29 -18.20 -16.40
N ALA A 153 25.55 -18.39 -15.99
CA ALA A 153 26.36 -17.34 -15.38
C ALA A 153 26.61 -16.15 -16.34
N LEU A 154 26.62 -16.39 -17.65
CA LEU A 154 26.83 -15.36 -18.67
C LEU A 154 25.66 -14.37 -18.78
N ASP A 155 24.47 -14.80 -18.38
CA ASP A 155 23.27 -13.96 -18.37
C ASP A 155 23.30 -12.94 -17.20
N LEU A 156 24.21 -13.11 -16.24
CA LEU A 156 24.40 -12.21 -15.10
C LEU A 156 25.22 -10.99 -15.51
N GLN A 157 24.53 -9.93 -15.93
CA GLN A 157 25.17 -8.65 -16.21
C GLN A 157 25.40 -7.88 -14.89
N PRO A 158 26.63 -7.41 -14.59
CA PRO A 158 26.95 -6.67 -13.37
C PRO A 158 26.04 -5.46 -13.13
N GLU A 159 25.68 -4.75 -14.19
CA GLU A 159 24.83 -3.56 -14.15
C GLU A 159 23.41 -3.94 -13.73
N ALA A 160 22.88 -5.05 -14.23
CA ALA A 160 21.55 -5.55 -13.88
C ALA A 160 21.48 -5.97 -12.40
N VAL A 161 22.56 -6.55 -11.88
CA VAL A 161 22.69 -6.90 -10.45
C VAL A 161 22.62 -5.65 -9.57
N VAL A 162 23.38 -4.61 -9.93
CA VAL A 162 23.37 -3.35 -9.16
C VAL A 162 22.00 -2.68 -9.25
N LEU A 163 21.44 -2.59 -10.46
CA LEU A 163 20.14 -2.00 -10.73
C LEU A 163 19.03 -2.65 -9.90
N PHE A 164 19.06 -3.99 -9.77
CA PHE A 164 18.09 -4.71 -8.96
C PHE A 164 18.03 -4.22 -7.51
N PHE A 165 19.20 -4.02 -6.87
CA PHE A 165 19.23 -3.55 -5.49
C PHE A 165 18.86 -2.07 -5.37
N THR A 166 19.26 -1.22 -6.32
CA THR A 166 18.98 0.22 -6.28
C THR A 166 17.52 0.54 -6.58
N GLU A 167 16.90 -0.10 -7.59
CA GLU A 167 15.47 0.07 -7.88
C GLU A 167 14.60 -0.37 -6.69
N SER A 168 14.97 -1.48 -6.03
CA SER A 168 14.23 -1.99 -4.88
C SER A 168 14.16 -0.98 -3.72
N LEU A 169 15.17 -0.13 -3.55
CA LEU A 169 15.20 0.89 -2.49
C LEU A 169 14.19 1.99 -2.74
N GLN A 170 14.11 2.47 -3.98
CA GLN A 170 13.19 3.52 -4.37
C GLN A 170 11.73 3.07 -4.23
N ALA A 171 11.46 1.78 -4.49
CA ALA A 171 10.11 1.24 -4.46
C ALA A 171 9.64 0.72 -3.09
N THR A 172 10.55 0.32 -2.20
CA THR A 172 10.15 -0.28 -0.90
C THR A 172 9.92 0.75 0.20
N GLY A 173 10.27 2.03 -0.01
CA GLY A 173 10.07 3.10 0.96
C GLY A 173 10.83 2.91 2.28
N ILE A 174 11.80 2.00 2.31
CA ILE A 174 12.61 1.71 3.50
C ILE A 174 13.65 2.82 3.64
N ALA A 175 13.79 3.37 4.85
CA ALA A 175 14.78 4.38 5.22
C ALA A 175 16.24 3.84 5.29
N THR A 176 16.58 2.84 4.47
CA THR A 176 17.96 2.34 4.36
C THR A 176 18.65 3.05 3.21
N THR A 177 19.91 3.45 3.42
CA THR A 177 20.72 4.03 2.36
C THR A 177 21.09 2.99 1.29
N GLU A 178 21.40 3.45 0.08
CA GLU A 178 21.96 2.60 -0.99
C GLU A 178 23.18 1.82 -0.50
N ALA A 179 24.09 2.49 0.21
CA ALA A 179 25.29 1.88 0.73
C ALA A 179 25.00 0.73 1.70
N ASP A 180 24.03 0.88 2.61
CA ASP A 180 23.69 -0.17 3.58
C ASP A 180 23.03 -1.38 2.91
N ARG A 181 22.21 -1.15 1.87
CA ARG A 181 21.62 -2.22 1.07
C ARG A 181 22.68 -3.04 0.35
N LEU A 182 23.59 -2.35 -0.33
CA LEU A 182 24.65 -3.01 -1.09
C LEU A 182 25.61 -3.74 -0.16
N ARG A 183 25.99 -3.17 1.00
CA ARG A 183 26.81 -3.88 2.00
C ARG A 183 26.13 -5.14 2.52
N SER A 184 24.83 -5.06 2.84
CA SER A 184 24.06 -6.23 3.29
C SER A 184 23.98 -7.31 2.21
N ALA A 185 23.82 -6.91 0.95
CA ALA A 185 23.84 -7.83 -0.19
C ALA A 185 25.23 -8.45 -0.39
N LEU A 186 26.30 -7.65 -0.29
CA LEU A 186 27.68 -8.11 -0.43
C LEU A 186 28.03 -9.19 0.60
N LEU A 187 27.62 -9.01 1.86
CA LEU A 187 27.83 -10.00 2.91
C LEU A 187 27.11 -11.32 2.62
N ARG A 188 25.89 -11.26 2.05
CA ARG A 188 25.14 -12.46 1.66
C ARG A 188 25.79 -13.19 0.49
N TRP A 189 26.22 -12.44 -0.53
CA TRP A 189 26.80 -12.97 -1.76
C TRP A 189 28.31 -13.22 -1.66
N HIS A 190 28.91 -13.06 -0.48
CA HIS A 190 30.31 -13.37 -0.28
C HIS A 190 30.57 -14.87 -0.53
N PRO A 191 31.63 -15.25 -1.29
CA PRO A 191 31.91 -16.66 -1.59
C PRO A 191 31.94 -17.58 -0.36
N ASP A 192 32.56 -17.12 0.74
CA ASP A 192 32.55 -17.81 2.04
C ASP A 192 31.13 -18.15 2.54
N LYS A 193 30.18 -17.20 2.45
CA LYS A 193 28.80 -17.42 2.92
C LYS A 193 28.01 -18.31 1.97
N MET A 194 28.32 -18.23 0.68
CA MET A 194 27.70 -19.06 -0.35
C MET A 194 28.26 -20.49 -0.38
N SER A 195 29.30 -20.82 0.38
CA SER A 195 29.87 -22.18 0.47
C SER A 195 28.81 -23.24 0.83
N THR A 196 27.91 -22.92 1.76
CA THR A 196 26.81 -23.80 2.18
C THR A 196 25.81 -24.09 1.06
N VAL A 197 25.60 -23.11 0.17
CA VAL A 197 24.75 -23.26 -1.01
C VAL A 197 25.48 -24.08 -2.07
N LEU A 198 26.75 -23.78 -2.33
CA LEU A 198 27.60 -24.53 -3.27
C LEU A 198 27.75 -26.00 -2.91
N ALA A 199 27.85 -26.33 -1.60
CA ALA A 199 27.92 -27.71 -1.12
C ALA A 199 26.65 -28.52 -1.43
N ARG A 200 25.53 -27.85 -1.69
CA ARG A 200 24.24 -28.46 -2.06
C ARG A 200 23.97 -28.40 -3.56
N THR A 201 24.79 -27.68 -4.33
CA THR A 201 24.61 -27.56 -5.77
C THR A 201 24.95 -28.88 -6.45
N VAL A 202 24.16 -29.27 -7.45
CA VAL A 202 24.43 -30.44 -8.27
C VAL A 202 25.78 -30.30 -8.97
N ALA A 203 26.54 -31.39 -9.08
CA ALA A 203 27.93 -31.37 -9.57
C ALA A 203 28.10 -30.68 -10.94
N THR A 204 27.10 -30.77 -11.82
CA THR A 204 27.11 -30.15 -13.15
C THR A 204 27.08 -28.62 -13.12
N ASP A 205 26.52 -28.04 -12.05
CA ASP A 205 26.22 -26.61 -11.98
C ASP A 205 27.14 -25.89 -10.98
N VAL A 206 27.99 -26.60 -10.23
CA VAL A 206 28.86 -26.02 -9.18
C VAL A 206 29.73 -24.90 -9.75
N ASP A 207 30.36 -25.12 -10.89
CA ASP A 207 31.24 -24.13 -11.52
C ASP A 207 30.45 -22.89 -11.97
N SER A 208 29.30 -23.09 -12.62
CA SER A 208 28.43 -21.99 -13.05
C SER A 208 27.86 -21.20 -11.86
N VAL A 209 27.47 -21.86 -10.77
CA VAL A 209 26.99 -21.17 -9.55
C VAL A 209 28.14 -20.41 -8.89
N SER A 210 29.32 -21.01 -8.80
CA SER A 210 30.52 -20.35 -8.25
C SER A 210 30.89 -19.10 -9.06
N GLU A 211 30.89 -19.20 -10.39
CA GLU A 211 31.11 -18.07 -11.28
C GLU A 211 30.05 -16.99 -11.10
N GLY A 212 28.76 -17.36 -11.10
CA GLY A 212 27.66 -16.41 -10.88
C GLY A 212 27.75 -15.68 -9.54
N VAL A 213 28.10 -16.40 -8.46
CA VAL A 213 28.33 -15.79 -7.13
C VAL A 213 29.45 -14.76 -7.20
N ASN A 214 30.56 -15.09 -7.88
CA ASN A 214 31.68 -14.16 -8.06
C ASN A 214 31.31 -12.93 -8.88
N ILE A 215 30.49 -13.08 -9.92
CA ILE A 215 29.98 -11.96 -10.72
C ILE A 215 29.16 -11.01 -9.84
N VAL A 216 28.19 -11.54 -9.09
CA VAL A 216 27.35 -10.74 -8.19
C VAL A 216 28.20 -10.03 -7.14
N PHE A 217 29.12 -10.75 -6.50
CA PHE A 217 30.01 -10.18 -5.48
C PHE A 217 30.85 -9.03 -6.04
N ARG A 218 31.48 -9.21 -7.20
CA ARG A 218 32.31 -8.18 -7.85
C ARG A 218 31.49 -6.96 -8.26
N ALA A 219 30.28 -7.16 -8.80
CA ALA A 219 29.38 -6.08 -9.18
C ALA A 219 29.01 -5.20 -7.97
N LEU A 220 28.63 -5.83 -6.85
CA LEU A 220 28.30 -5.14 -5.61
C LEU A 220 29.51 -4.42 -5.02
N HIS A 221 30.67 -5.09 -4.99
CA HIS A 221 31.90 -4.53 -4.47
C HIS A 221 32.32 -3.28 -5.25
N ALA A 222 32.33 -3.36 -6.59
CA ALA A 222 32.67 -2.24 -7.48
C ALA A 222 31.75 -1.03 -7.23
N ARG A 223 30.43 -1.25 -7.13
CA ARG A 223 29.47 -0.17 -6.85
C ARG A 223 29.70 0.49 -5.49
N ILE A 224 29.96 -0.29 -4.44
CA ILE A 224 30.19 0.25 -3.09
C ILE A 224 31.44 1.13 -3.05
N HIS A 225 32.52 0.75 -3.71
CA HIS A 225 33.74 1.58 -3.76
C HIS A 225 33.49 2.87 -4.55
N HIS A 226 32.81 2.79 -5.69
CA HIS A 226 32.47 3.99 -6.46
C HIS A 226 31.62 5.00 -5.66
N VAL A 227 30.65 4.52 -4.87
CA VAL A 227 29.82 5.38 -4.01
C VAL A 227 30.66 6.10 -2.95
N LYS A 228 31.68 5.43 -2.38
CA LYS A 228 32.58 6.06 -1.39
C LYS A 228 33.42 7.16 -2.03
N ASP A 229 33.96 6.91 -3.22
CA ASP A 229 34.80 7.89 -3.93
C ASP A 229 33.99 9.15 -4.30
N THR A 230 32.74 8.98 -4.75
CA THR A 230 31.85 10.12 -5.04
C THR A 230 31.49 10.93 -3.79
N ALA A 231 31.33 10.27 -2.64
CA ALA A 231 31.02 10.94 -1.37
C ALA A 231 32.23 11.65 -0.76
N ALA A 232 33.46 11.22 -1.06
CA ALA A 232 34.69 11.87 -0.62
C ALA A 232 35.06 13.09 -1.48
N ALA A 233 34.50 13.21 -2.68
CA ALA A 233 34.76 14.29 -3.63
C ALA A 233 33.73 15.44 -3.58
N SER A 234 32.67 15.31 -2.75
CA SER A 234 31.62 16.32 -2.54
C SER A 234 31.77 16.99 -1.18
#